data_AF-W6KWQ1-F1
#
_entry.id   AF-W6KWQ1-F1
#
_cell.length_a   1.000
_cell.length_b   1.000
_cell.length_c   1.000
_cell.angle_alpha   90.00
_cell.angle_beta   90.00
_cell.angle_gamma   90.00
#
_symmetry.space_group_name_H-M   'P 1'
#
loop_
_entity.id
_entity.type
_entity.pdbx_description
1 polymer ?
#
loop_
_entity_poly.entity_id
_entity_poly.type
_entity_poly.pdbx_seq_one_letter_code
_entity_poly.pdbx_strand_id
1 'polypeptide(L)'
;MRRSIWRCFQTGANVPFGVQYNAAKMKHWPSQKVPENFAFTQEQRLKAKAMPRDTGKIPRDFVLSVLYRHQPCEVSALWEYCTDDPQIVLDSKRHLRDVLQQARNEGFISFEMDPVTHRWLCHLTRERYEEVRRLVGARNEAIEQNLKLKPSTEETANLCMSFQEMDQETKRKHLDLLTEQVAEVAAHLRRFQRTEIDYLPYTDLNGKVNFMWWYETVDTKAALPPSNEDTSGKLNE
;
A
#
# COMPACT_ATOMS: atom_id res chain seq x y z
N MET A 1 -22.82 -8.49 19.70
CA MET A 1 -21.52 -8.39 18.97
C MET A 1 -21.37 -9.30 17.74
N ARG A 2 -22.34 -10.14 17.33
CA ARG A 2 -22.18 -11.04 16.15
C ARG A 2 -22.40 -10.39 14.76
N ARG A 3 -22.88 -9.14 14.68
CA ARG A 3 -23.22 -8.46 13.41
C ARG A 3 -22.08 -7.69 12.74
N SER A 4 -20.96 -7.41 13.45
CA SER A 4 -19.86 -6.59 12.91
C SER A 4 -18.93 -7.35 11.96
N ILE A 5 -18.75 -8.66 12.17
CA ILE A 5 -17.77 -9.47 11.44
C ILE A 5 -18.11 -9.62 9.95
N TRP A 6 -19.40 -9.66 9.61
CA TRP A 6 -19.87 -9.75 8.22
C TRP A 6 -19.58 -8.52 7.36
N ARG A 7 -19.16 -7.40 7.97
CA ARG A 7 -18.77 -6.17 7.26
C ARG A 7 -17.26 -6.07 7.00
N CYS A 8 -16.47 -6.92 7.63
CA CYS A 8 -15.04 -6.99 7.40
C CYS A 8 -14.76 -7.73 6.09
N PHE A 9 -13.77 -7.28 5.35
CA PHE A 9 -13.32 -7.96 4.13
C PHE A 9 -12.75 -9.34 4.50
N GLN A 10 -13.26 -10.40 3.87
CA GLN A 10 -12.76 -11.77 4.03
C GLN A 10 -12.48 -12.41 2.67
N THR A 11 -11.34 -13.09 2.57
CA THR A 11 -11.00 -13.92 1.42
C THR A 11 -11.91 -15.15 1.39
N GLY A 12 -12.36 -15.57 0.21
CA GLY A 12 -13.38 -16.62 0.05
C GLY A 12 -14.83 -16.13 0.12
N ALA A 13 -15.10 -14.95 0.71
CA ALA A 13 -16.43 -14.33 0.69
C ALA A 13 -16.51 -13.14 -0.27
N ASN A 14 -15.57 -12.19 -0.16
CA ASN A 14 -15.56 -10.97 -0.99
C ASN A 14 -14.73 -11.11 -2.26
N VAL A 15 -13.77 -12.03 -2.25
CA VAL A 15 -12.92 -12.41 -3.38
C VAL A 15 -12.83 -13.93 -3.45
N PRO A 16 -12.52 -14.52 -4.63
CA PRO A 16 -12.34 -15.97 -4.76
C PRO A 16 -11.35 -16.54 -3.74
N PHE A 17 -11.53 -17.83 -3.41
CA PHE A 17 -10.60 -18.55 -2.54
C PHE A 17 -9.17 -18.51 -3.11
N GLY A 18 -8.17 -18.45 -2.22
CA GLY A 18 -6.75 -18.38 -2.59
C GLY A 18 -6.23 -16.99 -2.93
N VAL A 19 -7.10 -16.01 -3.22
CA VAL A 19 -6.67 -14.62 -3.48
C VAL A 19 -6.32 -13.94 -2.15
N GLN A 20 -5.08 -13.44 -2.05
CA GLN A 20 -4.64 -12.60 -0.94
C GLN A 20 -4.04 -11.29 -1.48
N TYR A 21 -4.38 -10.19 -0.84
CA TYR A 21 -3.74 -8.91 -1.09
C TYR A 21 -2.56 -8.75 -0.13
N ASN A 22 -1.34 -8.73 -0.67
CA ASN A 22 -0.12 -8.51 0.10
C ASN A 22 0.06 -7.02 0.42
N ALA A 23 -0.83 -6.49 1.26
CA ALA A 23 -1.04 -5.07 1.45
C ALA A 23 -1.20 -4.72 2.95
N ALA A 24 -1.42 -3.44 3.27
CA ALA A 24 -1.67 -3.01 4.63
C ALA A 24 -2.95 -3.65 5.19
N LYS A 25 -2.96 -3.98 6.49
CA LYS A 25 -4.09 -4.67 7.13
C LYS A 25 -4.86 -3.74 8.06
N MET A 26 -6.18 -3.88 8.10
CA MET A 26 -6.99 -3.15 9.08
C MET A 26 -6.71 -3.68 10.49
N LYS A 27 -6.44 -2.78 11.43
CA LYS A 27 -6.17 -3.09 12.84
C LYS A 27 -7.39 -3.75 13.46
N HIS A 28 -7.15 -4.78 14.25
CA HIS A 28 -8.18 -5.61 14.90
C HIS A 28 -9.20 -6.28 13.95
N TRP A 29 -9.01 -6.26 12.62
CA TRP A 29 -9.85 -7.02 11.70
C TRP A 29 -9.41 -8.48 11.67
N PRO A 30 -10.28 -9.43 12.06
CA PRO A 30 -9.91 -10.83 12.05
C PRO A 30 -9.81 -11.33 10.61
N SER A 31 -8.79 -12.14 10.30
CA SER A 31 -8.73 -12.93 9.07
C SER A 31 -9.28 -14.33 9.36
N GLN A 32 -10.53 -14.59 8.98
CA GLN A 32 -11.21 -15.84 9.28
C GLN A 32 -11.23 -16.75 8.05
N LYS A 33 -11.05 -18.06 8.26
CA LYS A 33 -11.20 -19.04 7.19
C LYS A 33 -12.68 -19.17 6.83
N VAL A 34 -13.04 -18.77 5.61
CA VAL A 34 -14.38 -18.97 5.05
C VAL A 34 -14.49 -20.40 4.53
N PRO A 35 -15.58 -21.14 4.82
CA PRO A 35 -15.81 -22.47 4.27
C PRO A 35 -15.86 -22.47 2.73
N GLU A 36 -15.30 -23.48 2.07
CA GLU A 36 -15.21 -23.55 0.59
C GLU A 36 -16.59 -23.61 -0.09
N ASN A 37 -17.60 -24.15 0.60
CA ASN A 37 -18.98 -24.20 0.13
C ASN A 37 -19.76 -22.88 0.35
N PHE A 38 -19.10 -21.82 0.83
CA PHE A 38 -19.75 -20.55 1.06
C PHE A 38 -20.08 -19.83 -0.26
N ALA A 39 -21.34 -19.43 -0.40
CA ALA A 39 -21.78 -18.57 -1.48
C ALA A 39 -22.91 -17.64 -1.01
N PHE A 40 -22.76 -16.34 -1.28
CA PHE A 40 -23.89 -15.42 -1.15
C PHE A 40 -24.95 -15.71 -2.20
N THR A 41 -26.22 -15.67 -1.80
CA THR A 41 -27.35 -15.58 -2.73
C THR A 41 -27.29 -14.29 -3.54
N GLN A 42 -27.91 -14.25 -4.73
CA GLN A 42 -27.87 -13.06 -5.59
C GLN A 42 -28.41 -11.82 -4.88
N GLU A 43 -29.53 -11.94 -4.15
CA GLU A 43 -30.10 -10.81 -3.40
C GLU A 43 -29.18 -10.29 -2.29
N GLN A 44 -28.48 -11.20 -1.60
CA GLN A 44 -27.51 -10.80 -0.57
C GLN A 44 -26.31 -10.08 -1.18
N ARG A 45 -25.84 -10.50 -2.36
CA ARG A 45 -24.75 -9.82 -3.08
C ARG A 45 -25.12 -8.38 -3.42
N LEU A 46 -26.34 -8.14 -3.89
CA LEU A 46 -26.81 -6.80 -4.24
C LEU A 46 -26.97 -5.89 -3.01
N LYS A 47 -27.34 -6.45 -1.86
CA LYS A 47 -27.48 -5.71 -0.59
C LYS A 47 -26.16 -5.52 0.15
N ALA A 48 -25.07 -6.14 -0.32
CA ALA A 48 -23.76 -6.06 0.33
C ALA A 48 -23.22 -4.62 0.26
N LYS A 49 -23.02 -4.02 1.44
CA LYS A 49 -22.37 -2.71 1.58
C LYS A 49 -20.96 -2.92 2.11
N ALA A 50 -20.02 -2.13 1.61
CA ALA A 50 -18.67 -2.12 2.17
C ALA A 50 -18.42 -0.86 2.99
N MET A 51 -17.42 -0.96 3.85
CA MET A 51 -16.89 0.14 4.63
C MET A 51 -16.17 1.13 3.69
N PRO A 52 -16.39 2.45 3.80
CA PRO A 52 -15.68 3.44 3.00
C PRO A 52 -14.18 3.35 3.29
N ARG A 53 -13.34 3.55 2.28
CA ARG A 53 -11.87 3.51 2.45
C ARG A 53 -11.33 4.92 2.62
N ASP A 54 -10.12 5.02 3.16
CA ASP A 54 -9.43 6.30 3.20
C ASP A 54 -9.11 6.74 1.76
N THR A 55 -9.55 7.93 1.38
CA THR A 55 -9.18 8.56 0.12
C THR A 55 -8.47 9.90 0.36
N GLY A 56 -7.99 10.11 1.58
CA GLY A 56 -7.32 11.32 2.00
C GLY A 56 -5.90 11.43 1.46
N LYS A 57 -5.14 12.33 2.08
CA LYS A 57 -3.81 12.73 1.63
C LYS A 57 -2.81 11.56 1.59
N ILE A 58 -2.75 10.73 2.64
CA ILE A 58 -1.76 9.64 2.76
C ILE A 58 -1.87 8.63 1.59
N PRO A 59 -3.02 7.98 1.34
CA PRO A 59 -3.14 7.03 0.25
C PRO A 59 -3.05 7.68 -1.14
N ARG A 60 -3.55 8.92 -1.30
CA ARG A 60 -3.41 9.66 -2.56
C ARG A 60 -1.94 9.94 -2.88
N ASP A 61 -1.20 10.52 -1.94
CA ASP A 61 0.20 10.90 -2.12
C ASP A 61 1.08 9.65 -2.37
N PHE A 62 0.73 8.50 -1.78
CA PHE A 62 1.33 7.20 -2.11
C PHE A 62 1.04 6.77 -3.56
N VAL A 63 -0.22 6.78 -4.01
CA VAL A 63 -0.56 6.39 -5.39
C VAL A 63 0.10 7.33 -6.40
N LEU A 64 0.15 8.63 -6.12
CA LEU A 64 0.81 9.61 -6.99
C LEU A 64 2.33 9.38 -7.06
N SER A 65 2.98 8.99 -5.96
CA SER A 65 4.42 8.66 -5.99
C SER A 65 4.72 7.37 -6.76
N VAL A 66 3.84 6.37 -6.69
CA VAL A 66 3.91 5.18 -7.55
C VAL A 66 3.73 5.58 -9.01
N LEU A 67 2.66 6.32 -9.34
CA LEU A 67 2.41 6.77 -10.71
C LEU A 67 3.56 7.59 -11.29
N TYR A 68 4.20 8.44 -10.49
CA TYR A 68 5.35 9.24 -10.92
C TYR A 68 6.55 8.38 -11.37
N ARG A 69 6.78 7.23 -10.72
CA ARG A 69 7.87 6.30 -11.07
C ARG A 69 7.58 5.49 -12.32
N HIS A 70 6.31 5.18 -12.59
CA HIS A 70 5.90 4.26 -13.65
C HIS A 70 5.11 4.96 -14.78
N GLN A 71 5.45 6.21 -15.14
CA GLN A 71 4.76 6.90 -16.24
C GLN A 71 5.14 6.33 -17.63
N PRO A 72 4.18 6.07 -18.53
CA PRO A 72 2.73 5.92 -18.30
C PRO A 72 2.39 4.55 -17.69
N CYS A 73 1.39 4.50 -16.80
CA CYS A 73 1.10 3.29 -16.03
C CYS A 73 -0.18 2.59 -16.53
N GLU A 74 -0.10 1.30 -16.83
CA GLU A 74 -1.31 0.51 -17.12
C GLU A 74 -2.13 0.28 -15.84
N VAL A 75 -3.45 0.51 -15.92
CA VAL A 75 -4.36 0.38 -14.77
C VAL A 75 -4.36 -1.03 -14.19
N SER A 76 -4.17 -2.06 -15.03
CA SER A 76 -4.15 -3.47 -14.60
C SER A 76 -2.90 -3.80 -13.76
N ALA A 77 -1.74 -3.24 -14.15
CA ALA A 77 -0.44 -3.46 -13.52
C ALA A 77 -0.22 -2.58 -12.28
N LEU A 78 -0.95 -1.45 -12.16
CA LEU A 78 -0.76 -0.50 -11.07
C LEU A 78 -0.86 -1.13 -9.67
N TRP A 79 -1.73 -2.12 -9.49
CA TRP A 79 -1.82 -2.81 -8.20
C TRP A 79 -0.52 -3.52 -7.83
N GLU A 80 0.15 -4.14 -8.80
CA GLU A 80 1.41 -4.85 -8.59
C GLU A 80 2.51 -3.87 -8.18
N TYR A 81 2.65 -2.76 -8.90
CA TYR A 81 3.57 -1.68 -8.51
C TYR A 81 3.29 -1.12 -7.11
N CYS A 82 2.02 -0.97 -6.74
CA CYS A 82 1.67 -0.58 -5.38
C CYS A 82 2.08 -1.63 -4.35
N THR A 83 1.90 -2.93 -4.65
CA THR A 83 2.31 -4.02 -3.75
C THR A 83 3.79 -4.31 -3.75
N ASP A 84 4.57 -3.83 -4.71
CA ASP A 84 6.02 -3.96 -4.68
C ASP A 84 6.66 -2.86 -3.84
N ASP A 85 5.93 -1.76 -3.61
CA ASP A 85 6.38 -0.68 -2.75
C ASP A 85 6.41 -1.09 -1.26
N PRO A 86 7.54 -0.89 -0.54
CA PRO A 86 7.66 -1.23 0.87
C PRO A 86 6.74 -0.38 1.77
N GLN A 87 6.30 0.80 1.31
CA GLN A 87 5.47 1.73 2.06
C GLN A 87 3.99 1.67 1.66
N ILE A 88 3.51 0.51 1.22
CA ILE A 88 2.10 0.32 0.88
C ILE A 88 1.19 0.69 2.05
N VAL A 89 0.26 1.62 1.77
CA VAL A 89 -0.79 2.10 2.70
C VAL A 89 -2.18 1.67 2.27
N LEU A 90 -2.31 1.03 1.11
CA LEU A 90 -3.56 0.52 0.58
C LEU A 90 -3.88 -0.84 1.19
N ASP A 91 -5.16 -1.18 1.32
CA ASP A 91 -5.59 -2.46 1.90
C ASP A 91 -6.07 -3.48 0.86
N SER A 92 -6.49 -3.01 -0.32
CA SER A 92 -7.14 -3.82 -1.35
C SER A 92 -7.22 -3.07 -2.68
N LYS A 93 -7.48 -3.80 -3.77
CA LYS A 93 -7.77 -3.21 -5.09
C LYS A 93 -8.96 -2.24 -5.07
N ARG A 94 -9.92 -2.44 -4.17
CA ARG A 94 -11.05 -1.51 -4.00
C ARG A 94 -10.57 -0.16 -3.46
N HIS A 95 -9.71 -0.17 -2.45
CA HIS A 95 -9.13 1.05 -1.88
C HIS A 95 -8.29 1.78 -2.92
N LEU A 96 -7.47 1.07 -3.70
CA LEU A 96 -6.76 1.65 -4.86
C LEU A 96 -7.73 2.36 -5.81
N ARG A 97 -8.80 1.70 -6.22
CA ARG A 97 -9.80 2.27 -7.14
C ARG A 97 -10.48 3.51 -6.55
N ASP A 98 -10.86 3.48 -5.28
CA ASP A 98 -11.54 4.60 -4.62
C ASP A 98 -10.59 5.81 -4.50
N VAL A 99 -9.29 5.58 -4.26
CA VAL A 99 -8.24 6.62 -4.27
C VAL A 99 -8.00 7.18 -5.67
N LEU A 100 -7.94 6.32 -6.69
CA LEU A 100 -7.81 6.76 -8.08
C LEU A 100 -9.01 7.61 -8.52
N GLN A 101 -10.22 7.24 -8.12
CA GLN A 101 -11.40 8.04 -8.40
C GLN A 101 -11.30 9.42 -7.74
N GLN A 102 -10.84 9.49 -6.50
CA GLN A 102 -10.63 10.76 -5.81
C GLN A 102 -9.52 11.60 -6.47
N ALA A 103 -8.38 11.00 -6.81
CA ALA A 103 -7.28 11.67 -7.50
C ALA A 103 -7.70 12.22 -8.88
N ARG A 104 -8.58 11.51 -9.58
CA ARG A 104 -9.18 11.98 -10.84
C ARG A 104 -10.10 13.19 -10.60
N ASN A 105 -10.95 13.13 -9.57
CA ASN A 105 -11.85 14.23 -9.22
C ASN A 105 -11.06 15.49 -8.81
N GLU A 106 -9.90 15.32 -8.17
CA GLU A 106 -8.97 16.39 -7.80
C GLU A 106 -8.08 16.86 -8.98
N GLY A 107 -8.22 16.25 -10.15
CA GLY A 107 -7.51 16.65 -11.37
C GLY A 107 -6.02 16.24 -11.42
N PHE A 108 -5.56 15.35 -10.55
CA PHE A 108 -4.16 14.87 -10.58
C PHE A 108 -3.89 13.86 -11.69
N ILE A 109 -4.90 13.06 -12.05
CA ILE A 109 -4.74 11.96 -13.01
C ILE A 109 -5.79 12.01 -14.12
N SER A 110 -5.41 11.54 -15.30
CA SER A 110 -6.31 11.22 -16.41
C SER A 110 -6.21 9.74 -16.79
N PHE A 111 -7.31 9.19 -17.30
CA PHE A 111 -7.34 7.85 -17.87
C PHE A 111 -7.55 7.95 -19.37
N GLU A 112 -6.63 7.36 -20.12
CA GLU A 112 -6.65 7.35 -21.57
C GLU A 112 -6.56 5.90 -22.05
N MET A 113 -7.34 5.56 -23.07
CA MET A 113 -7.26 4.24 -23.69
C MET A 113 -6.23 4.30 -24.82
N ASP A 114 -5.20 3.45 -24.74
CA ASP A 114 -4.21 3.36 -25.80
C ASP A 114 -4.87 2.80 -27.08
N PRO A 115 -4.83 3.53 -28.21
CA PRO A 115 -5.44 3.06 -29.46
C PRO A 115 -4.76 1.82 -30.03
N VAL A 116 -3.51 1.52 -29.66
CA VAL A 116 -2.75 0.38 -30.18
C VAL A 116 -2.99 -0.88 -29.36
N THR A 117 -2.83 -0.80 -28.04
CA THR A 117 -2.96 -1.97 -27.16
C THR A 117 -4.37 -2.17 -26.61
N HIS A 118 -5.27 -1.19 -26.77
CA HIS A 118 -6.61 -1.16 -26.16
C HIS A 118 -6.60 -1.29 -24.63
N ARG A 119 -5.47 -0.96 -24.00
CA ARG A 119 -5.32 -0.95 -22.54
C ARG A 119 -5.60 0.44 -21.99
N TRP A 120 -6.16 0.49 -20.79
CA TRP A 120 -6.34 1.73 -20.06
C TRP A 120 -5.04 2.13 -19.38
N LEU A 121 -4.54 3.31 -19.74
CA LEU A 121 -3.37 3.95 -19.16
C LEU A 121 -3.79 5.07 -18.21
N CYS A 122 -3.03 5.23 -17.14
CA CYS A 122 -3.17 6.27 -16.14
C CYS A 122 -2.01 7.26 -16.28
N HIS A 123 -2.33 8.52 -16.53
CA HIS A 123 -1.38 9.60 -16.73
C HIS A 123 -1.48 10.62 -15.60
N LEU A 124 -0.35 11.22 -15.23
CA LEU A 124 -0.34 12.43 -14.41
C LEU A 124 -0.68 13.64 -15.29
N THR A 125 -1.60 14.49 -14.82
CA THR A 125 -1.97 15.69 -15.56
C THR A 125 -0.84 16.71 -15.57
N ARG A 126 -0.66 17.43 -16.68
CA ARG A 126 0.43 18.41 -16.83
C ARG A 126 0.33 19.55 -15.81
N GLU A 127 -0.88 19.98 -15.50
CA GLU A 127 -1.14 21.08 -14.57
C GLU A 127 -0.71 20.77 -13.13
N ARG A 128 -0.82 19.51 -12.72
CA ARG A 128 -0.51 19.05 -11.36
C ARG A 128 0.81 18.29 -11.28
N TYR A 129 1.50 18.09 -12.40
CA TYR A 129 2.75 17.31 -12.46
C TYR A 129 3.85 17.88 -11.55
N GLU A 130 4.01 19.20 -11.53
CA GLU A 130 5.01 19.86 -10.70
C GLU A 130 4.68 19.74 -9.19
N GLU A 131 3.40 19.72 -8.84
CA GLU A 131 2.97 19.44 -7.45
C GLU A 131 3.32 18.00 -7.05
N VAL A 132 3.07 17.04 -7.94
CA VAL A 132 3.45 15.63 -7.71
C VAL A 132 4.96 15.48 -7.60
N ARG A 133 5.74 16.17 -8.42
CA ARG A 133 7.21 16.15 -8.34
C ARG A 133 7.70 16.63 -6.97
N ARG A 134 7.19 17.75 -6.47
CA ARG A 134 7.54 18.28 -5.13
C ARG A 134 7.12 17.33 -4.01
N LEU A 135 5.94 16.73 -4.14
CA LEU A 135 5.43 15.73 -3.21
C LEU A 135 6.37 14.52 -3.13
N VAL A 136 6.82 14.00 -4.27
CA VAL A 136 7.77 12.87 -4.31
C VAL A 136 9.11 13.25 -3.68
N GLY A 137 9.63 14.45 -3.97
CA GLY A 137 10.84 14.98 -3.33
C GLY A 137 10.72 15.04 -1.80
N ALA A 138 9.69 15.70 -1.30
CA ALA A 138 9.44 15.83 0.14
C ALA A 138 9.22 14.46 0.83
N ARG A 139 8.58 13.52 0.13
CA ARG A 139 8.42 12.14 0.63
C ARG A 139 9.77 11.45 0.78
N ASN A 140 10.63 11.52 -0.23
CA ASN A 140 11.94 10.88 -0.19
C ASN A 140 12.83 11.48 0.90
N GLU A 141 12.85 12.81 1.03
CA GLU A 141 13.55 13.51 2.11
C GLU A 141 13.05 13.06 3.50
N ALA A 142 11.73 12.94 3.68
CA ALA A 142 11.15 12.47 4.93
C ALA A 142 11.54 11.01 5.23
N ILE A 143 11.65 10.15 4.21
CA ILE A 143 12.11 8.77 4.39
C ILE A 143 13.55 8.77 4.90
N GLU A 144 14.45 9.49 4.21
CA GLU A 144 15.86 9.57 4.58
C GLU A 144 16.08 10.10 5.99
N GLN A 145 15.28 11.10 6.41
CA GLN A 145 15.33 11.66 7.76
C GLN A 145 14.86 10.67 8.85
N ASN A 146 13.91 9.79 8.52
CA ASN A 146 13.33 8.82 9.46
C ASN A 146 14.08 7.47 9.51
N LEU A 147 15.16 7.31 8.74
CA LEU A 147 16.00 6.11 8.82
C LEU A 147 16.71 6.05 10.18
N LYS A 148 16.44 4.98 10.95
CA LYS A 148 17.09 4.71 12.25
C LYS A 148 18.60 4.49 12.09
N LEU A 149 19.00 3.87 10.99
CA LEU A 149 20.38 3.69 10.59
C LEU A 149 20.57 4.47 9.30
N LYS A 150 21.32 5.58 9.37
CA LYS A 150 21.72 6.29 8.16
C LYS A 150 22.74 5.42 7.43
N PRO A 151 22.56 5.17 6.13
CA PRO A 151 23.58 4.51 5.34
C PRO A 151 24.85 5.37 5.35
N SER A 152 26.02 4.75 5.17
CA SER A 152 27.28 5.49 5.09
C SER A 152 27.18 6.57 4.02
N THR A 153 27.41 7.83 4.40
CA THR A 153 27.33 8.98 3.48
C THR A 153 28.26 8.82 2.29
N GLU A 154 29.41 8.18 2.49
CA GLU A 154 30.38 7.91 1.44
C GLU A 154 29.87 6.82 0.48
N GLU A 155 29.29 5.73 1.00
CA GLU A 155 28.75 4.66 0.18
C GLU A 155 27.57 5.14 -0.68
N THR A 156 26.64 5.92 -0.09
CA THR A 156 25.51 6.47 -0.84
C THR A 156 25.92 7.53 -1.85
N ALA A 157 26.89 8.38 -1.51
CA ALA A 157 27.45 9.34 -2.46
C ALA A 157 28.13 8.64 -3.64
N ASN A 158 28.92 7.60 -3.38
CA ASN A 158 29.58 6.80 -4.42
C ASN A 158 28.57 6.09 -5.32
N LEU A 159 27.49 5.52 -4.74
CA LEU A 159 26.40 4.92 -5.51
C LEU A 159 25.68 5.95 -6.38
N CYS A 160 25.43 7.15 -5.85
CA CYS A 160 24.79 8.24 -6.60
C CYS A 160 25.68 8.73 -7.76
N MET A 161 26.97 8.92 -7.52
CA MET A 161 27.93 9.28 -8.56
C MET A 161 28.02 8.21 -9.64
N SER A 162 28.16 6.94 -9.24
CA SER A 162 28.18 5.81 -10.17
C SER A 162 26.91 5.77 -11.02
N PHE A 163 25.74 5.99 -10.43
CA PHE A 163 24.49 6.08 -11.18
C PHE A 163 24.48 7.26 -12.16
N GLN A 164 25.01 8.43 -11.79
CA GLN A 164 25.06 9.60 -12.67
C GLN A 164 25.96 9.34 -13.90
N GLU A 165 27.07 8.63 -13.71
CA GLU A 165 28.05 8.28 -14.75
C GLU A 165 27.56 7.21 -15.74
N MET A 166 26.58 6.38 -15.36
CA MET A 166 26.01 5.37 -16.25
C MET A 166 25.35 5.97 -17.50
N ASP A 167 25.49 5.28 -18.63
CA ASP A 167 24.75 5.59 -19.85
C ASP A 167 23.25 5.28 -19.70
N GLN A 168 22.45 5.74 -20.65
CA GLN A 168 20.98 5.62 -20.57
C GLN A 168 20.49 4.16 -20.62
N GLU A 169 21.15 3.28 -21.36
CA GLU A 169 20.73 1.87 -21.44
C GLU A 169 21.08 1.13 -20.15
N THR A 170 22.28 1.37 -19.61
CA THR A 170 22.68 0.82 -18.32
C THR A 170 21.79 1.32 -17.18
N LYS A 171 21.41 2.60 -17.19
CA LYS A 171 20.45 3.16 -16.21
C LYS A 171 19.10 2.43 -16.24
N ARG A 172 18.59 2.06 -17.41
CA ARG A 172 17.34 1.30 -17.53
C ARG A 172 17.47 -0.10 -16.94
N LYS A 173 18.51 -0.85 -17.33
CA LYS A 173 18.78 -2.19 -16.77
C LYS A 173 19.00 -2.14 -15.26
N HIS A 174 19.69 -1.11 -14.78
CA HIS A 174 19.92 -0.90 -13.35
C HIS A 174 18.61 -0.60 -12.61
N LEU A 175 17.72 0.22 -13.19
CA LEU A 175 16.40 0.49 -12.64
C LEU A 175 15.56 -0.80 -12.54
N ASP A 176 15.56 -1.63 -13.58
CA ASP A 176 14.81 -2.90 -13.59
C ASP A 176 15.31 -3.84 -12.48
N LEU A 177 16.63 -3.98 -12.34
CA LEU A 177 17.24 -4.79 -11.27
C LEU A 177 16.91 -4.24 -9.87
N LEU A 178 17.04 -2.92 -9.67
CA LEU A 178 16.69 -2.29 -8.41
C LEU A 178 15.21 -2.48 -8.07
N THR A 179 14.32 -2.42 -9.06
CA THR A 179 12.88 -2.62 -8.87
C THR A 179 12.60 -4.05 -8.39
N GLU A 180 13.24 -5.04 -8.99
CA GLU A 180 13.13 -6.45 -8.59
C GLU A 180 13.65 -6.68 -7.16
N GLN A 181 14.84 -6.14 -6.85
CA GLN A 181 15.44 -6.23 -5.51
C GLN A 181 14.56 -5.58 -4.44
N VAL A 182 13.99 -4.41 -4.73
CA VAL A 182 13.07 -3.72 -3.81
C VAL A 182 11.81 -4.56 -3.57
N ALA A 183 11.23 -5.15 -4.61
CA ALA A 183 10.07 -6.02 -4.48
C ALA A 183 10.36 -7.26 -3.61
N GLU A 184 11.53 -7.89 -3.81
CA GLU A 184 11.98 -9.04 -3.01
C GLU A 184 12.15 -8.65 -1.53
N VAL A 185 12.87 -7.56 -1.26
CA VAL A 185 13.10 -7.06 0.10
C VAL A 185 11.78 -6.66 0.77
N ALA A 186 10.88 -5.99 0.05
CA ALA A 186 9.57 -5.61 0.57
C ALA A 186 8.73 -6.86 0.92
N ALA A 187 8.73 -7.88 0.06
CA ALA A 187 8.05 -9.14 0.33
C ALA A 187 8.66 -9.88 1.54
N HIS A 188 9.97 -9.83 1.70
CA HIS A 188 10.66 -10.40 2.86
C HIS A 188 10.31 -9.65 4.15
N LEU A 189 10.40 -8.32 4.14
CA LEU A 189 10.10 -7.45 5.29
C LEU A 189 8.67 -7.62 5.78
N ARG A 190 7.70 -7.86 4.88
CA ARG A 190 6.30 -8.11 5.22
C ARG A 190 6.05 -9.33 6.11
N ARG A 191 7.00 -10.26 6.18
CA ARG A 191 6.95 -11.41 7.09
C ARG A 191 7.24 -11.01 8.54
N PHE A 192 7.94 -9.90 8.74
CA PHE A 192 8.35 -9.40 10.05
C PHE A 192 7.51 -8.21 10.47
N GLN A 193 7.28 -7.27 9.56
CA GLN A 193 6.59 -6.02 9.81
C GLN A 193 5.42 -5.83 8.87
N ARG A 194 4.38 -5.15 9.32
CA ARG A 194 3.27 -4.75 8.44
C ARG A 194 2.75 -3.37 8.81
N THR A 195 2.21 -2.68 7.82
CA THR A 195 1.39 -1.50 8.04
C THR A 195 0.01 -1.92 8.52
N GLU A 196 -0.39 -1.46 9.70
CA GLU A 196 -1.75 -1.53 10.21
C GLU A 196 -2.47 -0.20 10.01
N ILE A 197 -3.72 -0.27 9.55
CA ILE A 197 -4.61 0.86 9.34
C ILE A 197 -5.69 0.81 10.42
N ASP A 198 -5.82 1.86 11.20
CA ASP A 198 -6.84 1.98 12.23
C ASP A 198 -7.72 3.19 11.94
N TYR A 199 -8.95 3.17 12.44
CA TYR A 199 -9.96 4.16 12.09
C TYR A 199 -10.96 4.43 13.19
N LEU A 200 -11.40 5.70 13.26
CA LEU A 200 -12.48 6.13 14.14
C LEU A 200 -13.51 6.96 13.35
N PRO A 201 -14.79 6.57 13.35
CA PRO A 201 -15.83 7.40 12.75
C PRO A 201 -16.07 8.67 13.58
N TYR A 202 -16.32 9.79 12.90
CA TYR A 202 -16.75 11.04 13.51
C TYR A 202 -17.77 11.75 12.60
N THR A 203 -18.48 12.73 13.14
CA THR A 203 -19.42 13.55 12.37
C THR A 203 -18.84 14.96 12.25
N ASP A 204 -18.79 15.50 11.04
CA ASP A 204 -18.35 16.87 10.83
C ASP A 204 -19.44 17.90 11.19
N LEU A 205 -19.09 19.19 11.15
CA LEU A 205 -20.03 20.29 11.43
C LEU A 205 -21.22 20.33 10.46
N ASN A 206 -21.10 19.71 9.28
CA ASN A 206 -22.14 19.63 8.27
C ASN A 206 -23.07 18.42 8.47
N GLY A 207 -22.86 17.62 9.52
CA GLY A 207 -23.65 16.43 9.81
C GLY A 207 -23.26 15.20 8.97
N LYS A 208 -22.14 15.23 8.24
CA LYS A 208 -21.65 14.09 7.45
C LYS A 208 -20.76 13.21 8.32
N VAL A 209 -21.00 11.89 8.26
CA VAL A 209 -20.14 10.90 8.90
C VAL A 209 -18.89 10.68 8.05
N ASN A 210 -17.73 10.95 8.64
CA ASN A 210 -16.41 10.71 8.07
C ASN A 210 -15.61 9.79 9.00
N PHE A 211 -14.40 9.41 8.56
CA PHE A 211 -13.49 8.56 9.31
C PHE A 211 -12.15 9.26 9.41
N MET A 212 -11.58 9.30 10.62
CA MET A 212 -10.17 9.61 10.80
C MET A 212 -9.38 8.30 10.75
N TRP A 213 -8.23 8.34 10.09
CA TRP A 213 -7.40 7.18 9.81
C TRP A 213 -5.99 7.41 10.33
N TRP A 214 -5.38 6.39 10.90
CA TRP A 214 -3.96 6.41 11.25
C TRP A 214 -3.29 5.11 10.81
N TYR A 215 -2.00 5.21 10.53
CA TYR A 215 -1.19 4.17 9.91
C TYR A 215 0.00 3.91 10.82
N GLU A 216 0.16 2.66 11.25
CA GLU A 216 1.21 2.24 12.18
C GLU A 216 1.97 1.06 11.59
N THR A 217 3.30 1.09 11.66
CA THR A 217 4.10 -0.11 11.37
C THR A 217 4.19 -0.95 12.65
N VAL A 218 3.74 -2.19 12.57
CA VAL A 218 3.78 -3.13 13.69
C VAL A 218 4.62 -4.35 13.34
N ASP A 219 5.39 -4.82 14.32
CA ASP A 219 6.08 -6.11 14.24
C ASP A 219 5.06 -7.24 14.42
N THR A 220 5.06 -8.18 13.49
CA THR A 220 4.20 -9.35 13.55
C THR A 220 4.80 -10.37 14.52
N LYS A 221 4.02 -10.79 15.53
CA LYS A 221 4.44 -11.71 16.60
C LYS A 221 4.98 -13.06 16.13
N ALA A 222 4.77 -13.43 14.87
CA ALA A 222 5.24 -14.71 14.31
C ALA A 222 6.76 -14.77 14.08
N ALA A 223 7.46 -13.63 14.16
CA ALA A 223 8.87 -13.53 13.75
C ALA A 223 9.83 -13.08 14.86
N LEU A 224 9.34 -12.85 16.09
CA LEU A 224 10.23 -12.65 17.24
C LEU A 224 10.63 -14.03 17.76
N PRO A 225 11.94 -14.36 17.87
CA PRO A 225 12.34 -15.54 18.64
C PRO A 225 11.77 -15.38 20.06
N PRO A 226 11.35 -16.49 20.71
CA PRO A 226 10.85 -16.40 22.08
C PRO A 226 11.89 -15.70 22.93
N SER A 227 11.50 -14.58 23.55
CA SER A 227 12.30 -13.92 24.57
C SER A 227 12.50 -14.95 25.69
N ASN A 228 13.74 -15.34 25.94
CA ASN A 228 14.14 -16.20 27.07
C ASN A 228 14.01 -15.45 28.41
N GLU A 229 12.84 -14.87 28.69
CA GLU A 229 12.55 -14.18 29.96
C GLU A 229 11.67 -15.02 30.91
N ASP A 230 11.48 -16.31 30.63
CA ASP A 230 10.81 -17.26 31.55
C ASP A 230 11.78 -18.32 32.12
N THR A 231 13.07 -17.98 32.22
CA THR A 231 14.06 -18.77 32.99
C THR A 231 14.70 -17.94 34.10
N SER A 232 13.87 -17.30 34.93
CA SER A 232 14.16 -17.11 36.36
C SER A 232 13.28 -18.12 37.12
N GLY A 233 13.64 -19.40 37.09
CA GLY A 233 14.57 -19.86 38.11
C GLY A 233 13.87 -20.02 39.45
N LYS A 234 12.91 -20.95 39.52
CA LYS A 234 12.69 -21.72 40.76
C LYS A 234 14.03 -22.41 41.08
N LEU A 235 14.81 -21.86 42.01
CA LEU A 235 15.94 -22.54 42.65
C LEU A 235 16.15 -21.93 44.05
N ASN A 236 15.72 -22.69 45.05
CA ASN A 236 16.23 -22.83 46.42
C ASN A 236 16.43 -21.57 47.29
N GLU A 237 15.55 -21.36 48.28
CA GLU A 237 15.65 -21.86 49.67
C GLU A 237 14.27 -21.76 50.36
#